data_AF-A0A3D3CLC7-F1
#
_entry.id   AF-A0A3D3CLC7-F1
#
_cell.length_a   1.000
_cell.length_b   1.000
_cell.length_c   1.000
_cell.angle_alpha   90.00
_cell.angle_beta   90.00
_cell.angle_gamma   90.00
#
_symmetry.space_group_name_H-M   'P 1'
#
loop_
_entity.id
_entity.type
_entity.pdbx_description
1 polymer ?
#
loop_
_entity_poly.entity_id
_entity_poly.type
_entity_poly.pdbx_seq_one_letter_code
_entity_poly.pdbx_strand_id
1 'polypeptide(L)'
;MLKLKVGELSEGMIVASDVYVSGINIPVVRGGVVLSRTYIEKIKKHGVAFIHIETSDNYKGNSGESITLGSIEKDVIFEGKVQVSGYVKSDIKIEAGESIIIDGNITEGCVFSSKRGAIAVKGSMHGNIDNPVNRTARQNITMGSASFAIIKTDGDFSATGDIIDTNVVARGEVKIGGKILRGQIQTQSRMVLGGCGSEESGQIMLVVKPLEFQELMQELLKIDTTVSGLAKEKEGLQNIIDLLKKIGKAIDQLPQEKKLEFAKGVKRFKDIEGEVVALDSRKADIKGEIDRLLSVRRIIVNGDIFPGTIVSIGNSRLTITAKSSRLSFCVKDNKITAE
;
A
#
# COMPACT_ATOMS: atom_id res chain seq x y z
N MET A 1 24.25 -14.18 12.64
CA MET A 1 24.11 -15.65 12.78
C MET A 1 22.95 -16.12 11.90
N LEU A 2 23.15 -17.16 11.10
CA LEU A 2 22.14 -17.72 10.20
C LEU A 2 21.34 -18.82 10.89
N LYS A 3 20.01 -18.76 10.87
CA LYS A 3 19.14 -19.83 11.37
C LYS A 3 18.84 -20.82 10.24
N LEU A 4 19.33 -22.05 10.35
CA LEU A 4 19.15 -23.12 9.36
C LEU A 4 18.29 -24.26 9.91
N LYS A 5 17.56 -24.95 9.02
CA LYS A 5 16.93 -26.23 9.37
C LYS A 5 18.02 -27.28 9.56
N VAL A 6 17.79 -28.21 10.50
CA VAL A 6 18.76 -29.30 10.75
C VAL A 6 19.01 -30.18 9.52
N GLY A 7 18.06 -30.25 8.59
CA GLY A 7 18.22 -30.95 7.30
C GLY A 7 19.19 -30.27 6.31
N GLU A 8 19.50 -28.99 6.51
CA GLU A 8 20.35 -28.17 5.64
C GLU A 8 21.80 -28.06 6.17
N LEU A 9 22.08 -28.69 7.31
CA LEU A 9 23.41 -28.65 7.92
C LEU A 9 24.41 -29.49 7.14
N SER A 10 25.59 -28.90 6.94
CA SER A 10 26.74 -29.55 6.34
C SER A 10 27.92 -29.57 7.31
N GLU A 11 28.83 -30.52 7.12
CA GLU A 11 30.08 -30.56 7.88
C GLU A 11 30.91 -29.29 7.62
N GLY A 12 31.66 -28.85 8.63
CA GLY A 12 32.48 -27.63 8.58
C GLY A 12 31.77 -26.34 8.98
N MET A 13 30.44 -26.34 9.12
CA MET A 13 29.67 -25.19 9.64
C MET A 13 29.95 -24.96 11.13
N ILE A 14 30.08 -23.71 11.57
CA ILE A 14 30.33 -23.38 12.99
C ILE A 14 29.01 -23.04 13.68
N VAL A 15 28.71 -23.73 14.78
CA VAL A 15 27.53 -23.46 15.61
C VAL A 15 27.69 -22.13 16.32
N ALA A 16 26.78 -21.19 16.11
CA ALA A 16 26.91 -19.84 16.64
C ALA A 16 26.48 -19.70 18.10
N SER A 17 25.63 -20.59 18.61
CA SER A 17 25.17 -20.58 19.99
C SER A 17 24.82 -21.97 20.50
N ASP A 18 24.87 -22.13 21.83
CA ASP A 18 24.51 -23.37 22.48
C ASP A 18 23.10 -23.84 22.09
N VAL A 19 23.00 -25.13 21.75
CA VAL A 19 21.74 -25.78 21.36
C VAL A 19 21.19 -26.57 22.54
N TYR A 20 20.09 -26.08 23.09
CA TYR A 20 19.37 -26.73 24.18
C TYR A 20 18.14 -27.48 23.67
N VAL A 21 17.75 -28.52 24.41
CA VAL A 21 16.53 -29.30 24.16
C VAL A 21 15.72 -29.33 25.44
N SER A 22 14.40 -29.25 25.31
CA SER A 22 13.48 -29.20 26.46
C SER A 22 13.75 -30.37 27.42
N GLY A 23 13.88 -30.06 28.72
CA GLY A 23 14.18 -31.05 29.76
C GLY A 23 15.66 -31.41 29.95
N ILE A 24 16.59 -30.80 29.19
CA ILE A 24 18.04 -31.02 29.32
C ILE A 24 18.75 -29.69 29.64
N ASN A 25 19.37 -29.60 30.82
CA ASN A 25 20.11 -28.40 31.27
C ASN A 25 21.53 -28.28 30.68
N ILE A 26 21.96 -29.26 29.88
CA ILE A 26 23.28 -29.30 29.23
C ILE A 26 23.07 -29.13 27.73
N PRO A 27 23.83 -28.25 27.06
CA PRO A 27 23.67 -28.06 25.62
C PRO A 27 24.05 -29.35 24.86
N VAL A 28 23.20 -29.74 23.91
CA VAL A 28 23.41 -30.90 23.04
C VAL A 28 24.63 -30.68 22.14
N VAL A 29 24.81 -29.43 21.69
CA VAL A 29 25.98 -28.91 20.98
C VAL A 29 26.28 -27.51 21.50
N ARG A 30 27.56 -27.21 21.76
CA ARG A 30 27.99 -25.89 22.26
C ARG A 30 28.21 -24.90 21.11
N GLY A 31 28.10 -23.61 21.40
CA GLY A 31 28.59 -22.55 20.51
C GLY A 31 30.09 -22.68 20.24
N GLY A 32 30.51 -22.26 19.04
CA GLY A 32 31.87 -22.38 18.52
C GLY A 32 32.25 -23.77 17.98
N VAL A 33 31.36 -24.77 18.07
CA VAL A 33 31.64 -26.12 17.56
C VAL A 33 31.56 -26.16 16.04
N VAL A 34 32.60 -26.70 15.40
CA VAL A 34 32.55 -27.08 13.99
C VAL A 34 31.74 -28.37 13.85
N LEU A 35 30.67 -28.32 13.05
CA LEU A 35 29.79 -29.46 12.81
C LEU A 35 30.55 -30.55 12.05
N SER A 36 30.54 -31.75 12.63
CA SER A 36 30.90 -33.00 11.96
C SER A 36 29.65 -33.84 11.73
N ARG A 37 29.75 -34.90 10.93
CA ARG A 37 28.63 -35.84 10.73
C ARG A 37 28.00 -36.32 12.04
N THR A 38 28.83 -36.65 13.02
CA THR A 38 28.40 -37.11 14.35
C THR A 38 27.59 -36.05 15.09
N TYR A 39 27.99 -34.78 15.02
CA TYR A 39 27.22 -33.69 15.63
C TYR A 39 25.87 -33.49 14.94
N ILE A 40 25.84 -33.54 13.60
CA ILE A 40 24.60 -33.39 12.82
C ILE A 40 23.62 -34.52 13.16
N GLU A 41 24.08 -35.76 13.22
CA GLU A 41 23.25 -36.91 13.61
C GLU A 41 22.77 -36.80 15.06
N LYS A 42 23.62 -36.31 15.97
CA LYS A 42 23.23 -36.05 17.38
C LYS A 42 22.12 -34.99 17.47
N ILE A 43 22.24 -33.90 16.72
CA ILE A 43 21.21 -32.84 16.66
C ILE A 43 19.89 -33.41 16.13
N LYS A 44 19.93 -34.18 15.03
CA LYS A 44 18.76 -34.86 14.44
C LYS A 44 18.09 -35.80 15.43
N LYS A 45 18.87 -36.62 16.15
CA LYS A 45 18.36 -37.58 17.14
C LYS A 45 17.60 -36.91 18.29
N HIS A 46 17.99 -35.70 18.66
CA HIS A 46 17.30 -34.95 19.72
C HIS A 46 16.11 -34.11 19.23
N GLY A 47 15.68 -34.27 17.97
CA GLY A 47 14.50 -33.60 17.44
C GLY A 47 14.64 -32.09 17.31
N VAL A 48 15.87 -31.56 17.28
CA VAL A 48 16.10 -30.13 17.07
C VAL A 48 15.65 -29.77 15.65
N ALA A 49 14.79 -28.77 15.51
CA ALA A 49 14.28 -28.35 14.21
C ALA A 49 15.22 -27.33 13.51
N PHE A 50 15.82 -26.42 14.29
CA PHE A 50 16.65 -25.33 13.78
C PHE A 50 17.85 -25.07 14.69
N ILE A 51 18.95 -24.58 14.11
CA ILE A 51 20.17 -24.16 14.81
C ILE A 51 20.70 -22.85 14.20
N HIS A 52 21.46 -22.08 14.99
CA HIS A 52 22.16 -20.90 14.50
C HIS A 52 23.60 -21.24 14.12
N ILE A 53 24.02 -20.83 12.93
CA ILE A 53 25.35 -21.05 12.35
C ILE A 53 26.06 -19.69 12.15
N GLU A 54 27.38 -19.66 12.33
CA GLU A 54 28.19 -18.49 12.03
C GLU A 54 28.34 -18.32 10.52
N THR A 55 28.32 -17.07 10.07
CA THR A 55 28.45 -16.72 8.65
C THR A 55 29.63 -15.78 8.48
N SER A 56 30.27 -15.83 7.32
CA SER A 56 31.26 -14.81 6.96
C SER A 56 30.61 -13.43 6.82
N ASP A 57 31.40 -12.37 7.02
CA ASP A 57 30.92 -10.98 7.00
C ASP A 57 30.28 -10.56 5.67
N ASN A 58 30.61 -11.26 4.57
CA ASN A 58 30.11 -10.96 3.22
C ASN A 58 28.92 -11.82 2.79
N TYR A 59 28.41 -12.67 3.69
CA TYR A 59 27.30 -13.56 3.36
C TYR A 59 25.98 -12.80 3.25
N LYS A 60 25.38 -12.84 2.06
CA LYS A 60 24.11 -12.15 1.76
C LYS A 60 22.87 -13.04 1.86
N GLY A 61 23.03 -14.31 2.21
CA GLY A 61 21.94 -15.27 2.30
C GLY A 61 21.26 -15.61 0.98
N ASN A 62 20.29 -16.51 1.07
CA ASN A 62 19.39 -16.93 0.00
C ASN A 62 17.93 -16.75 0.42
N SER A 63 17.03 -16.85 -0.55
CA SER A 63 15.59 -16.91 -0.27
C SER A 63 15.26 -18.12 0.61
N GLY A 64 14.34 -17.96 1.55
CA GLY A 64 13.91 -18.98 2.52
C GLY A 64 14.76 -19.03 3.79
N GLU A 65 15.95 -18.42 3.78
CA GLU A 65 16.81 -18.34 4.96
C GLU A 65 16.40 -17.20 5.90
N SER A 66 16.82 -17.30 7.16
CA SER A 66 16.61 -16.24 8.15
C SER A 66 17.89 -15.95 8.91
N ILE A 67 18.27 -14.69 9.01
CA ILE A 67 19.37 -14.24 9.87
C ILE A 67 18.81 -13.63 11.15
N THR A 68 19.42 -13.97 12.29
CA THR A 68 19.12 -13.35 13.59
C THR A 68 20.34 -12.54 14.03
N LEU A 69 20.09 -11.29 14.37
CA LEU A 69 21.07 -10.30 14.77
C LEU A 69 20.70 -9.71 16.13
N GLY A 70 21.72 -9.28 16.89
CA GLY A 70 21.55 -8.48 18.10
C GLY A 70 21.23 -7.03 17.76
N SER A 71 21.78 -6.08 18.50
CA SER A 71 21.73 -4.67 18.10
C SER A 71 22.53 -4.42 16.83
N ILE A 72 22.03 -3.53 15.97
CA ILE A 72 22.63 -3.25 14.67
C ILE A 72 23.39 -1.93 14.70
N GLU A 73 24.65 -1.97 14.26
CA GLU A 73 25.54 -0.81 14.13
C GLU A 73 26.09 -0.62 12.72
N LYS A 74 25.71 -1.50 11.78
CA LYS A 74 26.13 -1.47 10.38
C LYS A 74 24.98 -1.88 9.48
N ASP A 75 25.05 -1.47 8.22
CA ASP A 75 24.07 -1.85 7.22
C ASP A 75 23.97 -3.37 7.05
N VAL A 76 22.76 -3.84 6.77
CA VAL A 76 22.44 -5.25 6.56
C VAL A 76 21.77 -5.41 5.22
N ILE A 77 22.35 -6.25 4.36
CA ILE A 77 21.75 -6.66 3.08
C ILE A 77 21.66 -8.17 3.08
N PHE A 78 20.44 -8.70 3.03
CA PHE A 78 20.18 -10.13 3.14
C PHE A 78 19.02 -10.56 2.23
N GLU A 79 19.18 -11.58 1.39
CA GLU A 79 18.12 -12.01 0.46
C GLU A 79 16.96 -12.76 1.13
N GLY A 80 17.19 -13.31 2.33
CA GLY A 80 16.16 -13.94 3.15
C GLY A 80 15.48 -12.99 4.13
N LYS A 81 15.04 -13.53 5.26
CA LYS A 81 14.42 -12.81 6.38
C LYS A 81 15.47 -12.26 7.34
N VAL A 82 15.28 -11.03 7.81
CA VAL A 82 16.12 -10.40 8.84
C VAL A 82 15.33 -10.29 10.14
N GLN A 83 15.89 -10.80 11.24
CA GLN A 83 15.36 -10.61 12.59
C GLN A 83 16.40 -9.91 13.47
N VAL A 84 16.01 -8.78 14.05
CA VAL A 84 16.81 -7.96 14.96
C VAL A 84 16.20 -8.07 16.35
N SER A 85 16.97 -8.57 17.31
CA SER A 85 16.50 -8.81 18.68
C SER A 85 16.77 -7.62 19.62
N GLY A 86 17.41 -6.56 19.10
CA GLY A 86 17.81 -5.37 19.85
C GLY A 86 17.41 -4.07 19.14
N TYR A 87 18.06 -2.98 19.54
CA TYR A 87 17.86 -1.67 18.92
C TYR A 87 18.61 -1.55 17.59
N VAL A 88 18.15 -0.63 16.74
CA VAL A 88 18.85 -0.23 15.53
C VAL A 88 19.37 1.19 15.73
N LYS A 89 20.69 1.37 15.61
CA LYS A 89 21.34 2.70 15.69
C LYS A 89 20.92 3.60 14.52
N SER A 90 21.23 4.89 14.63
CA SER A 90 20.86 5.88 13.63
C SER A 90 21.56 5.61 12.30
N ASP A 91 20.94 6.07 11.22
CA ASP A 91 21.48 6.02 9.85
C ASP A 91 21.77 4.60 9.32
N ILE A 92 21.12 3.58 9.89
CA ILE A 92 21.29 2.19 9.45
C ILE A 92 20.32 1.83 8.33
N LYS A 93 20.85 1.15 7.32
CA LYS A 93 20.08 0.55 6.24
C LYS A 93 19.90 -0.96 6.43
N ILE A 94 18.66 -1.43 6.35
CA ILE A 94 18.35 -2.88 6.32
C ILE A 94 17.57 -3.19 5.05
N GLU A 95 18.18 -3.94 4.14
CA GLU A 95 17.53 -4.49 2.96
C GLU A 95 17.35 -5.99 3.13
N ALA A 96 16.09 -6.43 3.13
CA ALA A 96 15.73 -7.85 3.15
C ALA A 96 15.02 -8.24 1.85
N GLY A 97 15.38 -9.38 1.27
CA GLY A 97 14.62 -9.96 0.16
C GLY A 97 13.25 -10.48 0.60
N GLU A 98 13.12 -10.85 1.87
CA GLU A 98 11.87 -11.26 2.52
C GLU A 98 11.54 -10.30 3.69
N SER A 99 11.10 -10.80 4.84
CA SER A 99 10.56 -9.96 5.91
C SER A 99 11.65 -9.38 6.82
N ILE A 100 11.36 -8.24 7.44
CA ILE A 100 12.18 -7.62 8.48
C ILE A 100 11.39 -7.63 9.79
N ILE A 101 11.96 -8.17 10.86
CA ILE A 101 11.38 -8.17 12.20
C ILE A 101 12.36 -7.49 13.16
N ILE A 102 11.89 -6.49 13.89
CA ILE A 102 12.70 -5.73 14.85
C ILE A 102 11.99 -5.74 16.20
N ASP A 103 12.60 -6.43 17.16
CA ASP A 103 12.12 -6.56 18.53
C ASP A 103 12.74 -5.47 19.43
N GLY A 104 12.85 -4.26 18.92
CA GLY A 104 13.46 -3.13 19.62
C GLY A 104 13.08 -1.78 19.03
N ASN A 105 13.66 -0.72 19.58
CA ASN A 105 13.46 0.65 19.13
C ASN A 105 14.38 0.98 17.96
N ILE A 106 13.94 1.93 17.14
CA ILE A 106 14.70 2.43 16.00
C ILE A 106 14.86 3.94 16.11
N THR A 107 16.07 4.41 15.87
CA THR A 107 16.43 5.83 15.88
C THR A 107 16.44 6.43 14.47
N GLU A 108 16.77 7.71 14.38
CA GLU A 108 16.64 8.54 13.18
C GLU A 108 17.47 8.06 11.98
N GLY A 109 17.10 8.53 10.78
CA GLY A 109 17.84 8.28 9.54
C GLY A 109 17.79 6.84 9.00
N CYS A 110 17.25 5.89 9.76
CA CYS A 110 17.20 4.50 9.35
C CYS A 110 16.34 4.28 8.09
N VAL A 111 16.78 3.37 7.20
CA VAL A 111 16.06 3.01 5.97
C VAL A 111 15.87 1.50 5.88
N PHE A 112 14.62 1.02 5.89
CA PHE A 112 14.32 -0.41 5.77
C PHE A 112 13.49 -0.71 4.53
N SER A 113 13.93 -1.73 3.79
CA SER A 113 13.30 -2.18 2.55
C SER A 113 13.11 -3.68 2.57
N SER A 114 11.86 -4.11 2.44
CA SER A 114 11.50 -5.52 2.24
C SER A 114 11.02 -5.72 0.81
N LYS A 115 11.78 -6.47 0.01
CA LYS A 115 11.50 -6.65 -1.43
C LYS A 115 10.22 -7.44 -1.67
N ARG A 116 9.88 -8.42 -0.83
CA ARG A 116 8.72 -9.31 -1.01
C ARG A 116 7.93 -9.61 0.26
N GLY A 117 8.42 -9.18 1.42
CA GLY A 117 7.87 -9.52 2.73
C GLY A 117 7.23 -8.35 3.46
N ALA A 118 6.97 -8.58 4.74
CA ALA A 118 6.43 -7.62 5.68
C ALA A 118 7.55 -6.96 6.49
N ILE A 119 7.25 -5.81 7.10
CA ILE A 119 8.11 -5.20 8.13
C ILE A 119 7.33 -5.15 9.44
N ALA A 120 7.88 -5.75 10.50
CA ALA A 120 7.28 -5.73 11.83
C ALA A 120 8.25 -5.13 12.84
N VAL A 121 7.82 -4.08 13.55
CA VAL A 121 8.60 -3.39 14.58
C VAL A 121 7.82 -3.43 15.89
N LYS A 122 8.27 -4.21 16.87
CA LYS A 122 7.56 -4.25 18.16
C LYS A 122 7.72 -2.96 18.97
N GLY A 123 8.88 -2.31 18.85
CA GLY A 123 9.20 -1.08 19.56
C GLY A 123 8.66 0.19 18.89
N SER A 124 9.18 1.32 19.34
CA SER A 124 8.91 2.63 18.76
C SER A 124 9.95 3.03 17.71
N MET A 125 9.52 3.88 16.77
CA MET A 125 10.40 4.51 15.80
C MET A 125 10.46 6.01 16.05
N HIS A 126 11.68 6.54 16.12
CA HIS A 126 11.91 7.96 16.35
C HIS A 126 12.84 8.52 15.28
N GLY A 127 12.27 9.23 14.31
CA GLY A 127 13.02 10.12 13.44
C GLY A 127 13.05 11.55 13.95
N ASN A 128 13.64 12.43 13.14
CA ASN A 128 13.52 13.88 13.27
C ASN A 128 13.27 14.51 11.89
N ILE A 129 13.09 15.83 11.86
CA ILE A 129 12.77 16.57 10.62
C ILE A 129 13.83 16.41 9.53
N ASP A 130 15.10 16.37 9.91
CA ASP A 130 16.23 16.27 8.99
C ASP A 130 16.49 14.81 8.57
N ASN A 131 16.25 13.86 9.48
CA ASN A 131 16.55 12.45 9.34
C ASN A 131 15.31 11.59 9.65
N PRO A 132 14.29 11.62 8.76
CA PRO A 132 13.10 10.82 8.95
C PRO A 132 13.41 9.34 8.76
N VAL A 133 12.61 8.51 9.41
CA VAL A 133 12.72 7.06 9.32
C VAL A 133 11.95 6.54 8.11
N ASN A 134 12.61 5.85 7.17
CA ASN A 134 12.00 5.44 5.89
C ASN A 134 11.74 3.94 5.80
N ARG A 135 10.51 3.53 5.44
CA ARG A 135 10.11 2.11 5.34
C ARG A 135 9.38 1.83 4.04
N THR A 136 9.80 0.78 3.34
CA THR A 136 9.08 0.27 2.16
C THR A 136 8.93 -1.25 2.24
N ALA A 137 7.71 -1.75 2.09
CA ALA A 137 7.42 -3.18 2.07
C ALA A 137 6.38 -3.52 1.00
N ARG A 138 6.49 -4.72 0.40
CA ARG A 138 5.47 -5.25 -0.52
C ARG A 138 4.31 -5.94 0.19
N GLN A 139 4.46 -6.27 1.46
CA GLN A 139 3.38 -6.73 2.33
C GLN A 139 3.20 -5.79 3.51
N ASN A 140 2.49 -6.25 4.53
CA ASN A 140 2.06 -5.45 5.66
C ASN A 140 3.23 -4.81 6.42
N ILE A 141 2.97 -3.63 6.98
CA ILE A 141 3.86 -2.97 7.93
C ILE A 141 3.15 -2.86 9.28
N THR A 142 3.76 -3.38 10.33
CA THR A 142 3.23 -3.32 11.71
C THR A 142 4.24 -2.64 12.63
N MET A 143 3.77 -1.77 13.53
CA MET A 143 4.64 -1.08 14.47
C MET A 143 3.99 -0.76 15.82
N GLY A 144 4.82 -0.48 16.83
CA GLY A 144 4.39 0.10 18.10
C GLY A 144 3.88 1.53 17.92
N SER A 145 4.80 2.49 17.88
CA SER A 145 4.52 3.92 17.64
C SER A 145 5.56 4.50 16.66
N ALA A 146 5.27 5.66 16.07
CA ALA A 146 6.20 6.32 15.16
C ALA A 146 6.17 7.85 15.28
N SER A 147 7.35 8.46 15.26
CA SER A 147 7.52 9.89 15.05
C SER A 147 8.46 10.17 13.87
N PHE A 148 8.13 11.15 13.02
CA PHE A 148 8.94 11.54 11.85
C PHE A 148 9.30 10.36 10.94
N ALA A 149 8.29 9.65 10.44
CA ALA A 149 8.48 8.49 9.58
C ALA A 149 7.80 8.66 8.21
N ILE A 150 8.37 8.00 7.20
CA ILE A 150 7.80 7.86 5.86
C ILE A 150 7.60 6.37 5.60
N ILE A 151 6.35 5.95 5.51
CA ILE A 151 5.96 4.54 5.47
C ILE A 151 5.20 4.28 4.17
N LYS A 152 5.67 3.32 3.38
CA LYS A 152 5.03 2.89 2.13
C LYS A 152 4.83 1.37 2.12
N THR A 153 3.60 0.91 1.91
CA THR A 153 3.30 -0.52 1.83
C THR A 153 2.26 -0.84 0.75
N ASP A 154 2.47 -1.95 0.05
CA ASP A 154 1.46 -2.53 -0.85
C ASP A 154 0.40 -3.38 -0.10
N GLY A 155 0.59 -3.60 1.20
CA GLY A 155 -0.36 -4.31 2.07
C GLY A 155 -1.01 -3.37 3.09
N ASP A 156 -1.37 -3.94 4.24
CA ASP A 156 -1.96 -3.22 5.37
C ASP A 156 -0.90 -2.49 6.19
N PHE A 157 -1.29 -1.38 6.81
CA PHE A 157 -0.49 -0.71 7.82
C PHE A 157 -1.19 -0.75 9.17
N SER A 158 -0.47 -1.17 10.22
CA SER A 158 -1.00 -1.10 11.58
C SER A 158 0.00 -0.53 12.59
N ALA A 159 -0.47 0.39 13.43
CA ALA A 159 0.26 0.88 14.59
C ALA A 159 -0.57 0.68 15.87
N THR A 160 0.05 0.20 16.96
CA THR A 160 -0.67 0.02 18.23
C THR A 160 -0.76 1.31 19.04
N GLY A 161 0.22 2.21 18.90
CA GLY A 161 0.35 3.47 19.62
C GLY A 161 0.24 4.69 18.72
N ASP A 162 0.76 5.82 19.21
CA ASP A 162 0.62 7.13 18.59
C ASP A 162 1.52 7.29 17.36
N ILE A 163 1.06 8.15 16.43
CA ILE A 163 1.74 8.51 15.19
C ILE A 163 1.88 10.04 15.12
N ILE A 164 3.11 10.52 14.96
CA ILE A 164 3.46 11.95 15.04
C ILE A 164 4.33 12.33 13.84
N ASP A 165 4.03 13.43 13.16
CA ASP A 165 4.80 13.92 11.99
C ASP A 165 5.13 12.83 10.96
N THR A 166 4.18 11.93 10.71
CA THR A 166 4.43 10.71 9.94
C THR A 166 3.53 10.63 8.72
N ASN A 167 4.11 10.24 7.61
CA ASN A 167 3.43 10.06 6.34
C ASN A 167 3.30 8.56 6.04
N VAL A 168 2.06 8.11 5.83
CA VAL A 168 1.74 6.70 5.53
C VAL A 168 1.03 6.62 4.20
N VAL A 169 1.52 5.73 3.33
CA VAL A 169 0.81 5.33 2.10
C VAL A 169 0.69 3.81 2.11
N ALA A 170 -0.53 3.31 2.22
CA ALA A 170 -0.86 1.89 2.17
C ALA A 170 -1.81 1.60 0.99
N ARG A 171 -1.73 0.42 0.39
CA ARG A 171 -2.80 -0.05 -0.51
C ARG A 171 -3.91 -0.74 0.28
N GLY A 172 -3.54 -1.51 1.30
CA GLY A 172 -4.45 -2.19 2.20
C GLY A 172 -5.02 -1.29 3.29
N GLU A 173 -5.66 -1.90 4.28
CA GLU A 173 -6.29 -1.24 5.41
C GLU A 173 -5.26 -0.53 6.31
N VAL A 174 -5.63 0.63 6.85
CA VAL A 174 -4.84 1.32 7.88
C VAL A 174 -5.52 1.22 9.23
N LYS A 175 -4.82 0.69 10.24
CA LYS A 175 -5.29 0.60 11.63
C LYS A 175 -4.32 1.29 12.58
N ILE A 176 -4.76 2.34 13.26
CA ILE A 176 -3.93 3.02 14.26
C ILE A 176 -4.68 2.99 15.58
N GLY A 177 -4.14 2.30 16.58
CA GLY A 177 -4.75 2.17 17.91
C GLY A 177 -4.64 3.44 18.75
N GLY A 178 -3.54 4.18 18.58
CA GLY A 178 -3.31 5.47 19.25
C GLY A 178 -3.90 6.67 18.51
N LYS A 179 -3.38 7.85 18.82
CA LYS A 179 -3.72 9.12 18.18
C LYS A 179 -2.76 9.43 17.03
N ILE A 180 -3.30 10.03 15.97
CA ILE A 180 -2.51 10.72 14.95
C ILE A 180 -2.40 12.17 15.40
N LEU A 181 -1.21 12.68 15.67
CA LEU A 181 -1.04 14.09 16.10
C LEU A 181 -0.74 15.02 14.92
N ARG A 182 0.09 14.59 13.98
CA ARG A 182 0.44 15.34 12.76
C ARG A 182 0.83 14.38 11.64
N GLY A 183 0.57 14.77 10.39
CA GLY A 183 1.00 14.03 9.21
C GLY A 183 -0.12 13.67 8.25
N GLN A 184 0.23 12.91 7.21
CA GLN A 184 -0.68 12.50 6.15
C GLN A 184 -0.78 10.98 6.08
N ILE A 185 -1.99 10.45 6.24
CA ILE A 185 -2.30 9.03 6.14
C ILE A 185 -3.11 8.82 4.87
N GLN A 186 -2.68 7.90 4.00
CA GLN A 186 -3.33 7.56 2.76
C GLN A 186 -3.52 6.05 2.63
N THR A 187 -4.72 5.62 2.20
CA THR A 187 -5.03 4.22 1.88
C THR A 187 -5.90 4.09 0.62
N GLN A 188 -5.85 2.92 -0.02
CA GLN A 188 -6.80 2.52 -1.07
C GLN A 188 -7.95 1.65 -0.55
N SER A 189 -8.07 1.44 0.76
CA SER A 189 -9.10 0.57 1.34
C SER A 189 -9.97 1.32 2.35
N ARG A 190 -9.63 1.26 3.64
CA ARG A 190 -10.31 1.96 4.74
C ARG A 190 -9.33 2.27 5.88
N MET A 191 -9.73 3.17 6.76
CA MET A 191 -8.99 3.53 7.97
C MET A 191 -9.81 3.28 9.23
N VAL A 192 -9.16 2.72 10.25
CA VAL A 192 -9.71 2.60 11.61
C VAL A 192 -8.71 3.22 12.59
N LEU A 193 -9.11 4.29 13.25
CA LEU A 193 -8.22 5.20 13.97
C LEU A 193 -8.66 5.36 15.43
N GLY A 194 -7.71 5.39 16.36
CA GLY A 194 -7.96 5.61 17.78
C GLY A 194 -8.32 7.07 18.08
N GLY A 195 -7.67 8.03 17.42
CA GLY A 195 -8.01 9.45 17.50
C GLY A 195 -7.20 10.29 16.50
N CYS A 196 -7.64 11.52 16.26
CA CYS A 196 -7.02 12.44 15.31
C CYS A 196 -6.89 13.84 15.94
N GLY A 197 -5.66 14.21 16.27
CA GLY A 197 -5.29 15.51 16.79
C GLY A 197 -5.34 15.63 18.31
N SER A 198 -5.12 16.86 18.75
CA SER A 198 -5.13 17.37 20.12
C SER A 198 -5.37 18.88 20.08
N GLU A 199 -5.53 19.54 21.24
CA GLU A 199 -5.67 21.00 21.29
C GLU A 199 -4.46 21.73 20.67
N GLU A 200 -3.27 21.13 20.74
CA GLU A 200 -2.01 21.68 20.22
C GLU A 200 -1.54 21.02 18.90
N SER A 201 -2.38 20.17 18.27
CA SER A 201 -1.94 19.44 17.08
C SER A 201 -1.83 20.34 15.85
N GLY A 202 -0.87 20.00 14.98
CA GLY A 202 -0.79 20.59 13.64
C GLY A 202 -1.80 19.95 12.67
N GLN A 203 -1.62 20.23 11.37
CA GLN A 203 -2.50 19.70 10.33
C GLN A 203 -2.41 18.17 10.21
N ILE A 204 -3.57 17.53 10.10
CA ILE A 204 -3.71 16.09 9.84
C ILE A 204 -4.50 15.91 8.55
N MET A 205 -4.05 15.02 7.67
CA MET A 205 -4.75 14.69 6.44
C MET A 205 -5.00 13.19 6.33
N LEU A 206 -6.28 12.81 6.23
CA LEU A 206 -6.75 11.44 6.06
C LEU A 206 -7.30 11.28 4.65
N VAL A 207 -6.69 10.42 3.83
CA VAL A 207 -7.04 10.24 2.42
C VAL A 207 -7.38 8.79 2.12
N VAL A 208 -8.62 8.52 1.72
CA VAL A 208 -9.03 7.21 1.18
C VAL A 208 -9.35 7.35 -0.30
N LYS A 209 -8.59 6.67 -1.16
CA LYS A 209 -8.83 6.62 -2.60
C LYS A 209 -8.94 5.16 -3.05
N PRO A 210 -10.15 4.57 -3.01
CA PRO A 210 -10.35 3.18 -3.41
C PRO A 210 -9.79 2.90 -4.81
N LEU A 211 -9.17 1.74 -5.00
CA LEU A 211 -8.58 1.39 -6.29
C LEU A 211 -9.66 1.35 -7.38
N GLU A 212 -10.79 0.74 -7.05
CA GLU A 212 -11.95 0.62 -7.95
C GLU A 212 -12.49 2.00 -8.34
N PHE A 213 -12.45 2.98 -7.42
CA PHE A 213 -12.83 4.36 -7.72
C PHE A 213 -11.91 4.96 -8.80
N GLN A 214 -10.61 4.68 -8.76
CA GLN A 214 -9.67 5.18 -9.77
C GLN A 214 -9.94 4.55 -11.14
N GLU A 215 -10.25 3.26 -11.18
CA GLU A 215 -10.57 2.53 -12.42
C GLU A 215 -11.86 3.05 -13.06
N LEU A 216 -12.93 3.22 -12.27
CA LEU A 216 -14.20 3.78 -12.73
C LEU A 216 -14.05 5.23 -13.23
N MET A 217 -13.24 6.05 -12.55
CA MET A 217 -12.95 7.41 -13.01
C MET A 217 -12.16 7.44 -14.32
N GLN A 218 -11.25 6.49 -14.55
CA GLN A 218 -10.56 6.36 -15.84
C GLN A 218 -11.51 5.90 -16.96
N GLU A 219 -12.47 5.02 -16.66
CA GLU A 219 -13.50 4.63 -17.61
C GLU A 219 -14.40 5.80 -18.01
N LEU A 220 -14.85 6.61 -17.04
CA LEU A 220 -15.61 7.84 -17.30
C LEU A 220 -14.85 8.80 -18.23
N LEU A 221 -13.55 8.99 -17.99
CA LEU A 221 -12.71 9.85 -18.83
C LEU A 221 -12.61 9.33 -20.27
N LYS A 222 -12.52 8.01 -20.46
CA LYS A 222 -12.53 7.39 -21.80
C LYS A 222 -13.86 7.62 -22.50
N ILE A 223 -14.97 7.43 -21.79
CA ILE A 223 -16.31 7.68 -22.34
C ILE A 223 -16.45 9.14 -22.77
N ASP A 224 -16.06 10.09 -21.92
CA ASP A 224 -16.12 11.53 -22.23
C ASP A 224 -15.28 11.89 -23.46
N THR A 225 -14.10 11.26 -23.59
CA THR A 225 -13.23 11.43 -24.77
C THR A 225 -13.90 10.88 -26.03
N THR A 226 -14.50 9.69 -25.96
CA THR A 226 -15.23 9.08 -27.09
C THR A 226 -16.44 9.91 -27.50
N VAL A 227 -17.26 10.36 -26.55
CA VAL A 227 -18.42 11.22 -26.82
C VAL A 227 -18.00 12.53 -27.49
N SER A 228 -16.89 13.14 -27.03
CA SER A 228 -16.34 14.33 -27.68
C SER A 228 -15.88 14.06 -29.12
N GLY A 229 -15.28 12.91 -29.40
CA GLY A 229 -14.91 12.47 -30.74
C GLY A 229 -16.12 12.27 -31.65
N LEU A 230 -17.14 11.57 -31.15
CA LEU A 230 -18.41 11.34 -31.86
C LEU A 230 -19.15 12.65 -32.13
N ALA A 231 -19.11 13.62 -31.21
CA ALA A 231 -19.71 14.93 -31.43
C ALA A 231 -19.05 15.68 -32.59
N LYS A 232 -17.71 15.65 -32.69
CA LYS A 232 -16.97 16.24 -33.82
C LYS A 232 -17.26 15.52 -35.13
N GLU A 233 -17.35 14.19 -35.10
CA GLU A 233 -17.72 13.39 -36.28
C GLU A 233 -19.15 13.75 -36.75
N LYS A 234 -20.09 13.86 -35.80
CA LYS A 234 -21.48 14.25 -36.07
C LYS A 234 -21.56 15.64 -36.69
N GLU A 235 -20.80 16.61 -36.21
CA GLU A 235 -20.72 17.96 -36.78
C GLU A 235 -20.19 17.92 -38.23
N GLY A 236 -19.15 17.13 -38.50
CA GLY A 236 -18.64 16.92 -39.86
C GLY A 236 -19.69 16.33 -40.81
N LEU A 237 -20.45 15.33 -40.34
CA LEU A 237 -21.54 14.69 -41.09
C LEU A 237 -22.76 15.61 -41.26
N GLN A 238 -23.00 16.54 -40.33
CA GLN A 238 -24.09 17.52 -40.43
C GLN A 238 -23.93 18.40 -41.68
N ASN A 239 -22.70 18.80 -42.00
CA ASN A 239 -22.41 19.56 -43.23
C ASN A 239 -22.78 18.79 -44.51
N ILE A 240 -22.57 17.48 -44.51
CA ILE A 240 -22.93 16.58 -45.61
C ILE A 240 -24.46 16.49 -45.74
N ILE A 241 -25.17 16.38 -44.62
CA ILE A 241 -26.64 16.35 -44.58
C ILE A 241 -27.24 17.68 -45.06
N ASP A 242 -26.65 18.81 -44.67
CA ASP A 242 -27.16 20.12 -45.08
C ASP A 242 -26.85 20.42 -46.55
N LEU A 243 -25.73 19.92 -47.09
CA LEU A 243 -25.48 19.92 -48.53
C LEU A 243 -26.53 19.10 -49.29
N LEU A 244 -26.86 17.89 -48.81
CA LEU A 244 -27.92 17.06 -49.39
C LEU A 244 -29.27 17.79 -49.43
N LYS A 245 -29.65 18.46 -48.33
CA LYS A 245 -30.89 19.26 -48.27
C LYS A 245 -30.90 20.40 -49.29
N LYS A 246 -29.75 21.05 -49.52
CA LYS A 246 -29.61 22.13 -50.53
C LYS A 246 -29.71 21.61 -51.97
N ILE A 247 -29.18 20.42 -52.25
CA ILE A 247 -29.21 19.82 -53.59
C ILE A 247 -30.63 19.29 -53.92
N GLY A 248 -31.39 18.83 -52.91
CA GLY A 248 -32.80 18.48 -53.08
C GLY A 248 -33.04 17.41 -54.15
N LYS A 249 -33.92 17.69 -55.12
CA LYS A 249 -34.26 16.74 -56.22
C LYS A 249 -33.12 16.52 -57.23
N ALA A 250 -32.07 17.34 -57.23
CA ALA A 250 -30.92 17.13 -58.11
C ALA A 250 -30.01 15.98 -57.66
N ILE A 251 -30.30 15.35 -56.51
CA ILE A 251 -29.61 14.15 -56.02
C ILE A 251 -29.66 13.01 -57.05
N ASP A 252 -30.75 12.87 -57.79
CA ASP A 252 -30.91 11.79 -58.79
C ASP A 252 -29.93 11.92 -59.96
N GLN A 253 -29.40 13.13 -60.18
CA GLN A 253 -28.43 13.42 -61.23
C GLN A 253 -26.97 13.21 -60.79
N LEU A 254 -26.72 12.88 -59.52
CA LEU A 254 -25.36 12.65 -59.01
C LEU A 254 -24.78 11.29 -59.47
N PRO A 255 -23.45 11.19 -59.64
CA PRO A 255 -22.76 9.93 -59.84
C PRO A 255 -23.06 8.91 -58.73
N GLN A 256 -23.09 7.63 -59.08
CA GLN A 256 -23.45 6.55 -58.14
C GLN A 256 -22.53 6.49 -56.92
N GLU A 257 -21.23 6.74 -57.07
CA GLU A 257 -20.27 6.81 -55.95
C GLU A 257 -20.66 7.87 -54.92
N LYS A 258 -21.05 9.07 -55.37
CA LYS A 258 -21.46 10.18 -54.49
C LYS A 258 -22.73 9.84 -53.73
N LYS A 259 -23.72 9.21 -54.40
CA LYS A 259 -24.95 8.72 -53.74
C LYS A 259 -24.63 7.72 -52.62
N LEU A 260 -23.65 6.84 -52.85
CA LEU A 260 -23.25 5.81 -51.89
C LEU A 260 -22.50 6.42 -50.69
N GLU A 261 -21.64 7.43 -50.93
CA GLU A 261 -20.95 8.23 -49.90
C GLU A 261 -21.97 8.95 -49.00
N PHE A 262 -22.96 9.61 -49.61
CA PHE A 262 -24.04 10.28 -48.89
C PHE A 262 -24.89 9.32 -48.04
N ALA A 263 -25.30 8.18 -48.60
CA ALA A 263 -26.06 7.17 -47.87
C ALA A 263 -25.27 6.62 -46.67
N LYS A 264 -23.96 6.39 -46.82
CA LYS A 264 -23.06 6.01 -45.72
C LYS A 264 -22.98 7.09 -44.65
N GLY A 265 -22.83 8.35 -45.03
CA GLY A 265 -22.80 9.48 -44.10
C GLY A 265 -24.09 9.64 -43.29
N VAL A 266 -25.25 9.52 -43.93
CA VAL A 266 -26.56 9.57 -43.26
C VAL A 266 -26.74 8.38 -42.30
N LYS A 267 -26.32 7.18 -42.71
CA LYS A 267 -26.36 5.99 -41.83
C LYS A 267 -25.47 6.20 -40.61
N ARG A 268 -24.20 6.60 -40.82
CA ARG A 268 -23.24 6.86 -39.74
C ARG A 268 -23.73 7.93 -38.78
N PHE A 269 -24.36 9.01 -39.28
CA PHE A 269 -24.94 10.05 -38.45
C PHE A 269 -26.00 9.51 -37.48
N LYS A 270 -26.88 8.60 -37.94
CA LYS A 270 -27.86 7.93 -37.08
C LYS A 270 -27.20 6.94 -36.11
N ASP A 271 -26.21 6.19 -36.58
CA ASP A 271 -25.48 5.23 -35.74
C ASP A 271 -24.80 5.94 -34.56
N ILE A 272 -24.21 7.12 -34.80
CA ILE A 272 -23.59 7.96 -33.75
C ILE A 272 -24.60 8.34 -32.66
N GLU A 273 -25.85 8.65 -32.99
CA GLU A 273 -26.87 8.97 -31.99
C GLU A 273 -27.15 7.78 -31.08
N GLY A 274 -27.23 6.58 -31.65
CA GLY A 274 -27.36 5.34 -30.87
C GLY A 274 -26.15 5.06 -29.97
N GLU A 275 -24.93 5.29 -30.48
CA GLU A 275 -23.70 5.14 -29.71
C GLU A 275 -23.64 6.12 -28.52
N VAL A 276 -24.01 7.39 -28.74
CA VAL A 276 -24.05 8.40 -27.67
C VAL A 276 -25.06 8.01 -26.59
N VAL A 277 -26.27 7.58 -26.96
CA VAL A 277 -27.28 7.13 -26.00
C VAL A 277 -26.78 5.93 -25.18
N ALA A 278 -26.11 4.97 -25.81
CA ALA A 278 -25.52 3.83 -25.11
C ALA A 278 -24.40 4.25 -24.15
N LEU A 279 -23.53 5.17 -24.57
CA LEU A 279 -22.44 5.72 -23.74
C LEU A 279 -22.97 6.54 -22.55
N ASP A 280 -24.02 7.32 -22.75
CA ASP A 280 -24.68 8.08 -21.68
C ASP A 280 -25.34 7.14 -20.64
N SER A 281 -25.97 6.05 -21.10
CA SER A 281 -26.48 5.01 -20.22
C SER A 281 -25.35 4.39 -19.39
N ARG A 282 -24.24 3.98 -20.04
CA ARG A 282 -23.07 3.43 -19.34
C ARG A 282 -22.47 4.42 -18.35
N LYS A 283 -22.43 5.71 -18.70
CA LYS A 283 -21.97 6.79 -17.82
C LYS A 283 -22.85 6.92 -16.57
N ALA A 284 -24.17 6.78 -16.71
CA ALA A 284 -25.10 6.77 -15.58
C ALA A 284 -24.87 5.55 -14.67
N ASP A 285 -24.64 4.37 -15.25
CA ASP A 285 -24.35 3.14 -14.49
C ASP A 285 -23.07 3.28 -13.67
N ILE A 286 -21.97 3.76 -14.29
CA ILE A 286 -20.68 3.96 -13.59
C ILE A 286 -20.83 4.98 -12.46
N LYS A 287 -21.57 6.06 -12.66
CA LYS A 287 -21.84 7.02 -11.58
C LYS A 287 -22.57 6.37 -10.41
N GLY A 288 -23.59 5.55 -10.69
CA GLY A 288 -24.29 4.79 -9.65
C GLY A 288 -23.39 3.78 -8.93
N GLU A 289 -22.41 3.18 -9.63
CA GLU A 289 -21.41 2.30 -9.02
C GLU A 289 -20.45 3.07 -8.10
N ILE A 290 -19.98 4.24 -8.53
CA ILE A 290 -19.16 5.14 -7.70
C ILE A 290 -19.92 5.53 -6.42
N ASP A 291 -21.19 5.94 -6.55
CA ASP A 291 -22.01 6.34 -5.39
C ASP A 291 -22.13 5.20 -4.38
N ARG A 292 -22.40 3.97 -4.84
CA ARG A 292 -22.43 2.78 -3.98
C ARG A 292 -21.08 2.52 -3.32
N LEU A 293 -19.98 2.56 -4.09
CA LEU A 293 -18.63 2.30 -3.62
C LEU A 293 -18.19 3.26 -2.49
N LEU A 294 -18.56 4.54 -2.62
CA LEU A 294 -18.16 5.61 -1.69
C LEU A 294 -19.13 5.80 -0.52
N SER A 295 -20.36 5.25 -0.60
CA SER A 295 -21.34 5.27 0.50
C SER A 295 -20.95 4.42 1.72
N VAL A 296 -19.97 3.52 1.56
CA VAL A 296 -19.43 2.70 2.65
C VAL A 296 -18.64 3.60 3.62
N ARG A 297 -18.72 3.31 4.93
CA ARG A 297 -17.88 3.95 5.95
C ARG A 297 -16.41 3.60 5.73
N ARG A 298 -15.64 4.55 5.21
CA ARG A 298 -14.23 4.37 4.81
C ARG A 298 -13.23 4.84 5.85
N ILE A 299 -13.60 5.82 6.67
CA ILE A 299 -12.74 6.33 7.76
C ILE A 299 -13.54 6.24 9.04
N ILE A 300 -13.03 5.52 10.03
CA ILE A 300 -13.66 5.32 11.33
C ILE A 300 -12.69 5.85 12.38
N VAL A 301 -13.12 6.80 13.20
CA VAL A 301 -12.37 7.36 14.31
C VAL A 301 -13.08 6.98 15.61
N ASN A 302 -12.49 6.11 16.40
CA ASN A 302 -13.09 5.56 17.63
C ASN A 302 -13.00 6.52 18.83
N GLY A 303 -12.08 7.48 18.80
CA GLY A 303 -11.91 8.49 19.83
C GLY A 303 -12.24 9.88 19.31
N ASP A 304 -11.49 10.88 19.77
CA ASP A 304 -11.69 12.27 19.41
C ASP A 304 -11.06 12.61 18.05
N ILE A 305 -11.75 13.44 17.28
CA ILE A 305 -11.22 14.15 16.12
C ILE A 305 -11.30 15.66 16.36
N PHE A 306 -10.15 16.32 16.26
CA PHE A 306 -9.98 17.73 16.57
C PHE A 306 -10.11 18.62 15.32
N PRO A 307 -10.45 19.91 15.50
CA PRO A 307 -10.47 20.89 14.42
C PRO A 307 -9.15 20.96 13.64
N GLY A 308 -9.23 21.27 12.35
CA GLY A 308 -8.08 21.32 11.45
C GLY A 308 -7.73 19.98 10.80
N THR A 309 -8.33 18.86 11.25
CA THR A 309 -8.23 17.58 10.56
C THR A 309 -8.95 17.64 9.21
N ILE A 310 -8.28 17.20 8.15
CA ILE A 310 -8.82 17.13 6.79
C ILE A 310 -9.13 15.67 6.46
N VAL A 311 -10.36 15.41 6.07
CA VAL A 311 -10.86 14.11 5.60
C VAL A 311 -11.07 14.19 4.10
N SER A 312 -10.55 13.23 3.35
CA SER A 312 -10.75 13.10 1.91
C SER A 312 -11.09 11.67 1.54
N ILE A 313 -12.18 11.49 0.80
CA ILE A 313 -12.65 10.20 0.29
C ILE A 313 -12.96 10.39 -1.20
N GLY A 314 -12.27 9.67 -2.07
CA GLY A 314 -12.34 9.88 -3.52
C GLY A 314 -11.90 11.30 -3.89
N ASN A 315 -12.80 12.08 -4.48
CA ASN A 315 -12.60 13.49 -4.83
C ASN A 315 -13.23 14.47 -3.84
N SER A 316 -13.98 13.98 -2.85
CA SER A 316 -14.63 14.83 -1.84
C SER A 316 -13.65 15.14 -0.71
N ARG A 317 -13.84 16.31 -0.08
CA ARG A 317 -13.00 16.81 1.02
C ARG A 317 -13.86 17.51 2.07
N LEU A 318 -13.52 17.30 3.34
CA LEU A 318 -14.14 17.93 4.50
C LEU A 318 -13.04 18.34 5.48
N THR A 319 -13.17 19.55 6.04
CA THR A 319 -12.31 20.01 7.13
C THR A 319 -13.14 20.01 8.40
N ILE A 320 -12.62 19.37 9.46
CA ILE A 320 -13.25 19.35 10.78
C ILE A 320 -13.08 20.72 11.42
N THR A 321 -14.19 21.31 11.88
CA THR A 321 -14.22 22.67 12.44
C THR A 321 -14.47 22.69 13.95
N ALA A 322 -15.05 21.61 14.49
CA ALA A 322 -15.32 21.45 15.92
C ALA A 322 -14.86 20.07 16.38
N LYS A 323 -14.42 19.98 17.64
CA LYS A 323 -14.07 18.70 18.25
C LYS A 323 -15.31 17.80 18.27
N SER A 324 -15.13 16.54 17.91
CA SER A 324 -16.17 15.51 17.98
C SER A 324 -15.54 14.18 18.34
N SER A 325 -16.36 13.23 18.79
CA SER A 325 -15.90 11.92 19.21
C SER A 325 -16.67 10.84 18.45
N ARG A 326 -16.02 9.71 18.18
CA ARG A 326 -16.66 8.52 17.57
C ARG A 326 -17.37 8.84 16.26
N LEU A 327 -16.62 9.29 15.27
CA LEU A 327 -17.14 9.60 13.94
C LEU A 327 -16.74 8.56 12.92
N SER A 328 -17.66 8.32 11.98
CA SER A 328 -17.42 7.56 10.77
C SER A 328 -17.74 8.42 9.55
N PHE A 329 -16.91 8.32 8.51
CA PHE A 329 -17.01 9.14 7.32
C PHE A 329 -17.27 8.28 6.09
N CYS A 330 -18.25 8.72 5.30
CA CYS A 330 -18.59 8.18 3.98
C CYS A 330 -19.00 9.32 3.04
N VAL A 331 -19.15 9.03 1.75
CA VAL A 331 -19.65 10.00 0.77
C VAL A 331 -21.12 9.73 0.49
N LYS A 332 -21.95 10.76 0.63
CA LYS A 332 -23.35 10.77 0.20
C LYS A 332 -23.60 12.05 -0.58
N ASP A 333 -24.32 11.95 -1.70
CA ASP A 333 -24.62 13.11 -2.58
C ASP A 333 -23.38 13.94 -2.93
N ASN A 334 -22.27 13.25 -3.26
CA ASN A 334 -20.95 13.84 -3.56
C ASN A 334 -20.29 14.64 -2.42
N LYS A 335 -20.81 14.57 -1.20
CA LYS A 335 -20.27 15.24 -0.01
C LYS A 335 -19.86 14.22 1.04
N ILE A 336 -18.78 14.51 1.76
CA ILE A 336 -18.42 13.71 2.94
C ILE A 336 -19.44 14.02 4.04
N THR A 337 -20.03 12.96 4.58
CA THR A 337 -20.91 13.00 5.74
C THR A 337 -20.21 12.37 6.93
N ALA A 338 -20.43 12.92 8.13
CA ALA A 338 -19.96 12.38 9.39
C ALA A 338 -21.16 11.77 10.13
N GLU A 339 -21.05 10.49 10.48
CA GLU A 339 -22.04 9.71 11.23
C GLU A 339 -21.46 9.20 12.54
#